data_AF-A0A7C4AP01-F1
#
_entry.id   AF-A0A7C4AP01-F1
#
_cell.length_a   1.000
_cell.length_b   1.000
_cell.length_c   1.000
_cell.angle_alpha   90.00
_cell.angle_beta   90.00
_cell.angle_gamma   90.00
#
_symmetry.space_group_name_H-M   'P 1'
#
loop_
_entity.id
_entity.type
_entity.pdbx_description
1 polymer ?
#
loop_
_entity_poly.entity_id
_entity_poly.type
_entity_poly.pdbx_seq_one_letter_code
_entity_poly.pdbx_strand_id
1 'polypeptide(L)'
;QQMKELVELEEKILSCKGNTVPDALLIQAKKDGFSDRYLAQLLEVPERDIRERRVSLGVVQTWDAVPVSGVENASYYYSNYHGADHNTISPRKKIMVLGGGPNRIGQGIEFDYCAVHAAFALRDEGYESIMVNCNPETVSTDYDTSNKLYFEPLTVEDVLSIYNRERPEGVIVQFGGQTPLNIAAELERSGVKILGTTPDIIDLAEDRDRFRKMMQKLGVPQPASGMASTLEEAIAVAHEIGYPLMVRPSYVLGGRAMEIVYDEDMLRQYVAAAVDVSPERPILIDRFLQNAIECEADALCDGVDAFVPAVMEHIELAGIHSGDSACVIPPVTIPQKHLQTIEKYTRNIALELGVVGLINIQYAIADDTVYILEANPRASRTVPLVSKVCNISMARIATQLMLGKKLSEMNLKRGTLRHFGVKESVFPFNMFPEVDPVLGPEMRSTGEVLGLADSFGLAFYKAQEAAQQHLPTTGTVLITVADRDKEQLVEVAAGFARLGFSVFATSGTHAFLSAHQISCEKVLKVHEGRPNIADMIANGRVQLIINTPSGRWSKSDDSYIRKAAVKHKIPYITTIAAARAALKGIEAFRNGSGEVKSLQEYHREIT
;
A
#
# COMPACT_ATOMS: atom_id res chain seq x y z
N GLN A 1 -37.93 -0.98 9.93
CA GLN A 1 -38.99 -1.67 9.17
C GLN A 1 -38.41 -2.33 7.92
N GLN A 2 -37.85 -1.59 6.95
CA GLN A 2 -37.23 -2.18 5.74
C GLN A 2 -36.18 -3.26 6.03
N MET A 3 -35.28 -3.06 7.00
CA MET A 3 -34.34 -4.11 7.43
C MET A 3 -35.04 -5.40 7.90
N LYS A 4 -36.19 -5.28 8.57
CA LYS A 4 -36.99 -6.43 9.02
C LYS A 4 -37.61 -7.16 7.81
N GLU A 5 -38.11 -6.41 6.83
CA GLU A 5 -38.68 -6.98 5.60
C GLU A 5 -37.63 -7.77 4.80
N LEU A 6 -36.39 -7.27 4.74
CA LEU A 6 -35.26 -8.01 4.14
C LEU A 6 -35.00 -9.31 4.90
N VAL A 7 -34.94 -9.29 6.24
CA VAL A 7 -34.75 -10.52 7.04
C VAL A 7 -35.91 -11.50 6.86
N GLU A 8 -37.15 -11.03 6.83
CA GLU A 8 -38.31 -11.88 6.57
C GLU A 8 -38.30 -12.50 5.16
N LEU A 9 -37.77 -11.79 4.17
CA LEU A 9 -37.58 -12.32 2.82
C LEU A 9 -36.45 -13.35 2.78
N GLU A 10 -35.35 -13.07 3.47
CA GLU A 10 -34.22 -13.99 3.65
C GLU A 10 -34.67 -15.31 4.28
N GLU A 11 -35.46 -15.28 5.36
CA GLU A 11 -35.99 -16.48 6.02
C GLU A 11 -36.85 -17.32 5.06
N LYS A 12 -37.64 -16.68 4.20
CA LYS A 12 -38.42 -17.37 3.16
C LYS A 12 -37.51 -18.04 2.12
N ILE A 13 -36.45 -17.36 1.68
CA ILE A 13 -35.48 -17.91 0.73
C ILE A 13 -34.73 -19.09 1.37
N LEU A 14 -34.32 -18.95 2.63
CA LEU A 14 -33.63 -20.00 3.37
C LEU A 14 -34.48 -21.27 3.54
N SER A 15 -35.81 -21.13 3.66
CA SER A 15 -36.72 -22.27 3.69
C SER A 15 -36.72 -23.10 2.40
N CYS A 16 -36.22 -22.54 1.29
CA CYS A 16 -36.06 -23.21 0.01
C CYS A 16 -34.70 -23.91 -0.14
N LYS A 17 -33.81 -23.85 0.86
CA LYS A 17 -32.48 -24.48 0.81
C LYS A 17 -32.59 -25.97 0.46
N GLY A 18 -31.73 -26.42 -0.47
CA GLY A 18 -31.77 -27.78 -1.04
C GLY A 18 -32.88 -28.03 -2.06
N ASN A 19 -33.73 -27.03 -2.35
CA ASN A 19 -34.78 -27.07 -3.36
C ASN A 19 -34.63 -25.90 -4.35
N THR A 20 -35.38 -25.94 -5.45
CA THR A 20 -35.44 -24.80 -6.39
C THR A 20 -36.22 -23.65 -5.77
N VAL A 21 -35.60 -22.48 -5.70
CA VAL A 21 -36.27 -21.24 -5.27
C VAL A 21 -37.37 -20.88 -6.26
N PRO A 22 -38.61 -20.59 -5.81
CA PRO A 22 -39.68 -20.15 -6.71
C PRO A 22 -39.28 -18.88 -7.49
N ASP A 23 -39.59 -18.84 -8.79
CA ASP A 23 -39.19 -17.73 -9.67
C ASP A 23 -39.66 -16.36 -9.15
N ALA A 24 -40.88 -16.28 -8.64
CA ALA A 24 -41.42 -15.05 -8.05
C ALA A 24 -40.63 -14.59 -6.82
N LEU A 25 -40.12 -15.53 -6.03
CA LEU A 25 -39.31 -15.22 -4.84
C LEU A 25 -37.93 -14.72 -5.23
N LEU A 26 -37.30 -15.35 -6.24
CA LEU A 26 -36.03 -14.88 -6.79
C LEU A 26 -36.16 -13.49 -7.44
N ILE A 27 -37.21 -13.26 -8.23
CA ILE A 27 -37.53 -11.94 -8.81
C ILE A 27 -37.65 -10.89 -7.70
N GLN A 28 -38.40 -11.19 -6.64
CA GLN A 28 -38.60 -10.27 -5.51
C GLN A 28 -37.28 -9.98 -4.80
N ALA A 29 -36.47 -11.00 -4.52
CA ALA A 29 -35.17 -10.83 -3.87
C ALA A 29 -34.27 -9.86 -4.63
N LYS A 30 -34.20 -9.98 -5.95
CA LYS A 30 -33.39 -9.07 -6.79
C LYS A 30 -33.93 -7.64 -6.79
N LYS A 31 -35.25 -7.48 -6.85
CA LYS A 31 -35.92 -6.18 -6.71
C LYS A 31 -35.67 -5.51 -5.36
N ASP A 32 -35.49 -6.30 -4.31
CA ASP A 32 -35.20 -5.81 -2.96
C ASP A 32 -33.71 -5.64 -2.68
N GLY A 33 -32.84 -5.89 -3.66
CA GLY A 33 -31.40 -5.61 -3.60
C GLY A 33 -30.52 -6.77 -3.12
N PHE A 34 -31.03 -8.00 -3.06
CA PHE A 34 -30.20 -9.18 -2.74
C PHE A 34 -29.21 -9.45 -3.87
N SER A 35 -27.92 -9.63 -3.54
CA SER A 35 -26.90 -10.02 -4.53
C SER A 35 -26.96 -11.51 -4.85
N ASP A 36 -26.53 -11.89 -6.06
CA ASP A 36 -26.45 -13.29 -6.47
C ASP A 36 -25.55 -14.08 -5.51
N ARG A 37 -24.46 -13.46 -5.05
CA ARG A 37 -23.52 -14.05 -4.08
C ARG A 37 -24.16 -14.31 -2.71
N TYR A 38 -24.97 -13.37 -2.20
CA TYR A 38 -25.63 -13.56 -0.91
C TYR A 38 -26.69 -14.66 -0.97
N LEU A 39 -27.48 -14.68 -2.04
CA LEU A 39 -28.45 -15.75 -2.29
C LEU A 39 -27.78 -17.12 -2.41
N ALA A 40 -26.65 -17.18 -3.11
CA ALA A 40 -25.85 -18.39 -3.25
C ALA A 40 -25.33 -18.91 -1.91
N GLN A 41 -24.90 -18.02 -1.01
CA GLN A 41 -24.49 -18.39 0.36
C GLN A 41 -25.65 -18.95 1.18
N LEU A 42 -26.82 -18.30 1.16
CA LEU A 42 -28.00 -18.76 1.90
C LEU A 42 -28.45 -20.15 1.45
N LEU A 43 -28.37 -20.41 0.14
CA LEU A 43 -28.87 -21.64 -0.48
C LEU A 43 -27.81 -22.73 -0.61
N GLU A 44 -26.54 -22.42 -0.29
CA GLU A 44 -25.36 -23.29 -0.48
C GLU A 44 -25.24 -23.83 -1.92
N VAL A 45 -25.40 -22.94 -2.89
CA VAL A 45 -25.23 -23.23 -4.33
C VAL A 45 -24.16 -22.32 -4.93
N PRO A 46 -23.58 -22.67 -6.09
CA PRO A 46 -22.70 -21.76 -6.82
C PRO A 46 -23.40 -20.45 -7.21
N GLU A 47 -22.70 -19.30 -7.07
CA GLU A 47 -23.20 -17.98 -7.48
C GLU A 47 -23.64 -17.96 -8.96
N ARG A 48 -22.91 -18.68 -9.81
CA ARG A 48 -23.20 -18.83 -11.23
C ARG A 48 -24.62 -19.37 -11.48
N ASP A 49 -25.08 -20.31 -10.67
CA ASP A 49 -26.38 -20.97 -10.87
C ASP A 49 -27.53 -20.00 -10.59
N ILE A 50 -27.38 -19.15 -9.55
CA ILE A 50 -28.32 -18.05 -9.26
C ILE A 50 -28.33 -17.07 -10.43
N ARG A 51 -27.16 -16.66 -10.91
CA ARG A 51 -26.99 -15.72 -12.03
C ARG A 51 -27.65 -16.24 -13.32
N GLU A 52 -27.35 -17.48 -13.71
CA GLU A 52 -27.93 -18.11 -14.91
C GLU A 52 -29.45 -18.24 -14.80
N ARG A 53 -29.96 -18.66 -13.63
CA ARG A 53 -31.41 -18.75 -13.40
C ARG A 53 -32.06 -17.38 -13.51
N ARG A 54 -31.51 -16.37 -12.81
CA ARG A 54 -32.01 -15.00 -12.83
C ARG A 54 -32.06 -14.43 -14.25
N VAL A 55 -30.99 -14.61 -15.04
CA VAL A 55 -30.94 -14.18 -16.45
C VAL A 55 -31.98 -14.92 -17.30
N SER A 56 -32.17 -16.22 -17.09
CA SER A 56 -33.18 -17.00 -17.82
C SER A 56 -34.63 -16.53 -17.58
N LEU A 57 -34.88 -15.90 -16.43
CA LEU A 57 -36.16 -15.28 -16.07
C LEU A 57 -36.31 -13.84 -16.59
N GLY A 58 -35.31 -13.32 -17.30
CA GLY A 58 -35.29 -11.92 -17.76
C GLY A 58 -35.05 -10.90 -16.65
N VAL A 59 -34.66 -11.33 -15.46
CA VAL A 59 -34.38 -10.45 -14.31
C VAL A 59 -32.96 -9.92 -14.45
N VAL A 60 -32.73 -8.97 -15.35
CA VAL A 60 -31.41 -8.35 -15.58
C VAL A 60 -31.39 -6.95 -14.99
N GLN A 61 -30.20 -6.43 -14.68
CA GLN A 61 -30.09 -5.04 -14.25
C GLN A 61 -30.43 -4.12 -15.42
N THR A 62 -31.20 -3.09 -15.13
CA THR A 62 -31.45 -1.95 -16.01
C THR A 62 -30.80 -0.70 -15.43
N TRP A 63 -30.58 0.32 -16.27
CA TRP A 63 -29.73 1.44 -15.94
C TRP A 63 -30.48 2.75 -16.04
N ASP A 64 -30.52 3.48 -14.93
CA ASP A 64 -31.04 4.84 -14.88
C ASP A 64 -29.89 5.85 -14.82
N ALA A 65 -30.17 7.05 -15.31
CA ALA A 65 -29.23 8.16 -15.33
C ALA A 65 -29.60 9.17 -14.24
N VAL A 66 -28.62 9.58 -13.43
CA VAL A 66 -28.76 10.73 -12.56
C VAL A 66 -28.07 11.91 -13.23
N PRO A 67 -28.84 12.92 -13.68
CA PRO A 67 -28.26 14.11 -14.30
C PRO A 67 -27.47 14.90 -13.27
N VAL A 68 -26.31 15.40 -13.69
CA VAL A 68 -25.46 16.25 -12.86
C VAL A 68 -26.10 17.63 -12.77
N SER A 69 -26.29 18.11 -11.55
CA SER A 69 -26.89 19.42 -11.33
C SER A 69 -26.02 20.53 -11.92
N GLY A 70 -26.61 21.34 -12.81
CA GLY A 70 -25.94 22.51 -13.39
C GLY A 70 -25.02 22.21 -14.58
N VAL A 71 -24.96 20.97 -15.07
CA VAL A 71 -24.15 20.59 -16.25
C VAL A 71 -25.04 19.97 -17.32
N GLU A 72 -24.94 20.50 -18.54
CA GLU A 72 -25.72 19.99 -19.67
C GLU A 72 -25.11 18.67 -20.18
N ASN A 73 -25.95 17.65 -20.40
CA ASN A 73 -25.56 16.35 -20.96
C ASN A 73 -24.54 15.54 -20.14
N ALA A 74 -24.43 15.78 -18.84
CA ALA A 74 -23.63 14.97 -17.92
C ALA A 74 -24.53 14.15 -16.98
N SER A 75 -24.29 12.85 -16.91
CA SER A 75 -25.01 11.94 -16.02
C SER A 75 -24.11 10.82 -15.53
N TYR A 76 -24.36 10.34 -14.32
CA TYR A 76 -23.84 9.06 -13.84
C TYR A 76 -24.96 8.01 -13.81
N TYR A 77 -24.59 6.75 -13.96
CA TYR A 77 -25.54 5.65 -14.11
C TYR A 77 -25.51 4.72 -12.91
N TYR A 78 -26.69 4.23 -12.51
CA TYR A 78 -26.83 3.22 -11.46
C TYR A 78 -27.81 2.13 -11.90
N SER A 79 -27.63 0.93 -11.36
CA SER A 79 -28.42 -0.25 -11.68
C SER A 79 -29.71 -0.30 -10.85
N ASN A 80 -30.76 -0.90 -11.43
CA ASN A 80 -31.95 -1.33 -10.71
C ASN A 80 -32.64 -2.50 -11.42
N TYR A 81 -33.70 -3.02 -10.79
CA TYR A 81 -34.53 -4.12 -11.31
C TYR A 81 -36.00 -3.71 -11.51
N HIS A 82 -36.31 -2.41 -11.44
CA HIS A 82 -37.68 -1.89 -11.34
C HIS A 82 -38.20 -1.18 -12.61
N GLY A 83 -37.41 -1.13 -13.68
CA GLY A 83 -37.79 -0.42 -14.89
C GLY A 83 -37.16 -0.97 -16.16
N ALA A 84 -37.47 -0.34 -17.28
CA ALA A 84 -36.79 -0.59 -18.54
C ALA A 84 -35.42 0.11 -18.56
N ASP A 85 -34.48 -0.41 -19.34
CA ASP A 85 -33.20 0.25 -19.55
C ASP A 85 -33.38 1.44 -20.50
N HIS A 86 -33.16 2.66 -19.98
CA HIS A 86 -33.28 3.91 -20.74
C HIS A 86 -31.94 4.47 -21.20
N ASN A 87 -30.85 3.77 -20.89
CA ASN A 87 -29.50 4.23 -21.17
C ASN A 87 -29.09 3.89 -22.61
N THR A 88 -28.43 4.81 -23.31
CA THR A 88 -27.94 4.58 -24.67
C THR A 88 -26.57 3.89 -24.67
N ILE A 89 -26.28 3.15 -25.74
CA ILE A 89 -24.99 2.47 -25.94
C ILE A 89 -24.29 3.14 -27.11
N SER A 90 -23.08 3.63 -26.87
CA SER A 90 -22.24 4.20 -27.92
C SER A 90 -21.68 3.10 -28.82
N PRO A 91 -21.59 3.33 -30.16
CA PRO A 91 -20.96 2.40 -31.10
C PRO A 91 -19.43 2.54 -31.13
N ARG A 92 -18.84 3.50 -30.40
CA ARG A 92 -17.39 3.71 -30.37
C ARG A 92 -16.67 2.55 -29.68
N LYS A 93 -15.37 2.44 -29.95
CA LYS A 93 -14.49 1.51 -29.24
C LYS A 93 -14.40 1.91 -27.79
N LYS A 94 -14.68 0.97 -26.89
CA LYS A 94 -14.81 1.22 -25.46
C LYS A 94 -13.81 0.41 -24.66
N ILE A 95 -13.26 1.00 -23.61
CA ILE A 95 -12.43 0.31 -22.62
C ILE A 95 -13.01 0.60 -21.25
N MET A 96 -13.20 -0.47 -20.47
CA MET A 96 -13.69 -0.35 -19.11
C MET A 96 -12.51 -0.26 -18.14
N VAL A 97 -12.60 0.64 -17.16
CA VAL A 97 -11.63 0.82 -16.07
C VAL A 97 -12.36 0.56 -14.76
N LEU A 98 -11.87 -0.42 -14.00
CA LEU A 98 -12.40 -0.71 -12.66
C LEU A 98 -11.65 0.12 -11.62
N GLY A 99 -12.39 0.91 -10.84
CA GLY A 99 -11.88 1.65 -9.69
C GLY A 99 -11.57 0.75 -8.50
N GLY A 100 -11.31 1.36 -7.33
CA GLY A 100 -10.97 0.63 -6.11
C GLY A 100 -12.10 0.41 -5.12
N GLY A 101 -13.22 1.12 -5.28
CA GLY A 101 -14.27 1.19 -4.27
C GLY A 101 -13.83 2.09 -3.11
N PRO A 102 -14.40 1.90 -1.90
CA PRO A 102 -14.14 2.79 -0.77
C PRO A 102 -12.66 2.77 -0.35
N ASN A 103 -12.14 3.95 -0.04
CA ASN A 103 -10.79 4.11 0.48
C ASN A 103 -10.65 3.43 1.86
N ARG A 104 -9.50 2.80 2.10
CA ARG A 104 -9.13 2.18 3.38
C ARG A 104 -7.61 2.15 3.51
N ILE A 105 -7.09 1.91 4.71
CA ILE A 105 -5.65 1.74 4.93
C ILE A 105 -5.12 0.66 3.97
N GLY A 106 -4.05 0.98 3.23
CA GLY A 106 -3.48 0.15 2.18
C GLY A 106 -4.12 0.28 0.80
N GLN A 107 -5.30 0.91 0.68
CA GLN A 107 -6.03 1.20 -0.56
C GLN A 107 -6.59 2.62 -0.56
N GLY A 108 -5.76 3.58 -0.94
CA GLY A 108 -6.13 4.98 -0.95
C GLY A 108 -6.28 5.58 -2.35
N ILE A 109 -6.14 6.89 -2.37
CA ILE A 109 -6.27 7.75 -3.55
C ILE A 109 -5.23 7.47 -4.64
N GLU A 110 -4.15 6.74 -4.32
CA GLU A 110 -3.08 6.41 -5.26
C GLU A 110 -3.59 5.52 -6.41
N PHE A 111 -4.57 4.65 -6.10
CA PHE A 111 -5.25 3.82 -7.09
C PHE A 111 -6.28 4.61 -7.90
N ASP A 112 -6.97 5.55 -7.27
CA ASP A 112 -7.86 6.49 -7.96
C ASP A 112 -7.09 7.33 -8.98
N TYR A 113 -5.92 7.85 -8.60
CA TYR A 113 -5.00 8.56 -9.50
C TYR A 113 -4.67 7.72 -10.75
N CYS A 114 -4.38 6.44 -10.58
CA CYS A 114 -4.09 5.54 -11.69
C CYS A 114 -5.31 5.35 -12.60
N ALA A 115 -6.49 5.13 -12.03
CA ALA A 115 -7.75 4.98 -12.78
C ALA A 115 -8.11 6.25 -13.58
N VAL A 116 -7.96 7.44 -12.97
CA VAL A 116 -8.17 8.74 -13.62
C VAL A 116 -7.20 8.92 -14.80
N HIS A 117 -5.91 8.66 -14.58
CA HIS A 117 -4.91 8.77 -15.63
C HIS A 117 -5.12 7.76 -16.77
N ALA A 118 -5.69 6.58 -16.49
CA ALA A 118 -6.12 5.65 -17.53
C ALA A 118 -7.27 6.23 -18.37
N ALA A 119 -8.30 6.78 -17.74
CA ALA A 119 -9.41 7.41 -18.45
C ALA A 119 -8.94 8.55 -19.36
N PHE A 120 -8.00 9.37 -18.89
CA PHE A 120 -7.39 10.43 -19.70
C PHE A 120 -6.55 9.88 -20.85
N ALA A 121 -5.76 8.83 -20.62
CA ALA A 121 -5.00 8.17 -21.68
C ALA A 121 -5.93 7.59 -22.76
N LEU A 122 -6.99 6.89 -22.35
CA LEU A 122 -7.97 6.30 -23.26
C LEU A 122 -8.63 7.34 -24.15
N ARG A 123 -9.04 8.48 -23.56
CA ARG A 123 -9.61 9.60 -24.31
C ARG A 123 -8.66 10.12 -25.39
N ASP A 124 -7.39 10.29 -25.05
CA ASP A 124 -6.39 10.81 -25.99
C ASP A 124 -5.99 9.78 -27.07
N GLU A 125 -6.16 8.48 -26.79
CA GLU A 125 -6.01 7.39 -27.76
C GLU A 125 -7.30 7.13 -28.58
N GLY A 126 -8.34 7.95 -28.41
CA GLY A 126 -9.58 7.87 -29.19
C GLY A 126 -10.56 6.77 -28.73
N TYR A 127 -10.34 6.18 -27.56
CA TYR A 127 -11.27 5.25 -26.93
C TYR A 127 -12.30 5.99 -26.07
N GLU A 128 -13.48 5.40 -25.98
CA GLU A 128 -14.47 5.78 -24.99
C GLU A 128 -14.18 5.05 -23.68
N SER A 129 -13.96 5.79 -22.60
CA SER A 129 -13.69 5.21 -21.28
C SER A 129 -14.99 4.98 -20.50
N ILE A 130 -15.15 3.77 -19.97
CA ILE A 130 -16.22 3.41 -19.04
C ILE A 130 -15.58 3.24 -17.67
N MET A 131 -15.89 4.12 -16.73
CA MET A 131 -15.46 4.00 -15.34
C MET A 131 -16.52 3.24 -14.55
N VAL A 132 -16.09 2.27 -13.75
CA VAL A 132 -16.95 1.58 -12.76
C VAL A 132 -16.32 1.77 -11.39
N ASN A 133 -16.97 2.55 -10.53
CA ASN A 133 -16.50 2.79 -9.16
C ASN A 133 -17.67 3.28 -8.29
N CYS A 134 -17.58 3.11 -6.97
CA CYS A 134 -18.63 3.51 -6.02
C CYS A 134 -18.14 4.42 -4.90
N ASN A 135 -16.93 4.96 -5.01
CA ASN A 135 -16.38 5.86 -3.99
C ASN A 135 -16.76 7.32 -4.28
N PRO A 136 -17.65 7.95 -3.50
CA PRO A 136 -18.13 9.30 -3.77
C PRO A 136 -17.06 10.39 -3.58
N GLU A 137 -15.95 10.09 -2.93
CA GLU A 137 -14.90 11.06 -2.60
C GLU A 137 -13.89 11.26 -3.75
N THR A 138 -13.99 10.46 -4.81
CA THR A 138 -12.91 10.28 -5.78
C THR A 138 -13.08 11.03 -7.08
N VAL A 139 -11.96 11.35 -7.74
CA VAL A 139 -11.98 12.01 -9.04
C VAL A 139 -12.40 11.04 -10.15
N SER A 140 -12.16 9.72 -10.00
CA SER A 140 -12.68 8.74 -10.97
C SER A 140 -14.20 8.73 -11.06
N THR A 141 -14.90 9.04 -9.97
CA THR A 141 -16.37 9.17 -9.95
C THR A 141 -16.87 10.57 -10.29
N ASP A 142 -16.00 11.45 -10.78
CA ASP A 142 -16.42 12.68 -11.42
C ASP A 142 -16.88 12.39 -12.86
N TYR A 143 -17.99 13.01 -13.27
CA TYR A 143 -18.58 12.85 -14.59
C TYR A 143 -17.67 13.37 -15.72
N ASP A 144 -16.74 14.29 -15.42
CA ASP A 144 -15.79 14.84 -16.41
C ASP A 144 -14.57 13.92 -16.65
N THR A 145 -14.38 12.90 -15.81
CA THR A 145 -13.22 12.02 -15.88
C THR A 145 -13.32 10.98 -16.99
N SER A 146 -14.48 10.34 -17.12
CA SER A 146 -14.74 9.30 -18.12
C SER A 146 -15.88 9.68 -19.06
N ASN A 147 -16.00 8.99 -20.19
CA ASN A 147 -17.16 9.20 -21.07
C ASN A 147 -18.45 8.65 -20.47
N LYS A 148 -18.33 7.59 -19.68
CA LYS A 148 -19.44 6.96 -18.99
C LYS A 148 -19.02 6.53 -17.60
N LEU A 149 -19.82 6.88 -16.60
CA LEU A 149 -19.60 6.52 -15.20
C LEU A 149 -20.74 5.64 -14.71
N TYR A 150 -20.42 4.42 -14.31
CA TYR A 150 -21.31 3.54 -13.56
C TYR A 150 -20.95 3.62 -12.08
N PHE A 151 -21.84 4.22 -11.29
CA PHE A 151 -21.69 4.35 -9.85
C PHE A 151 -22.17 3.06 -9.16
N GLU A 152 -21.38 1.99 -9.29
CA GLU A 152 -21.78 0.63 -8.95
C GLU A 152 -20.78 -0.09 -8.05
N PRO A 153 -21.24 -1.07 -7.26
CA PRO A 153 -20.35 -1.96 -6.54
C PRO A 153 -19.39 -2.70 -7.49
N LEU A 154 -18.15 -2.88 -7.06
CA LEU A 154 -17.13 -3.64 -7.80
C LEU A 154 -17.27 -5.13 -7.52
N THR A 155 -18.38 -5.73 -7.93
CA THR A 155 -18.63 -7.17 -7.82
C THR A 155 -18.62 -7.83 -9.20
N VAL A 156 -18.47 -9.17 -9.22
CA VAL A 156 -18.56 -9.92 -10.49
C VAL A 156 -19.94 -9.75 -11.13
N GLU A 157 -21.00 -9.76 -10.33
CA GLU A 157 -22.37 -9.58 -10.81
C GLU A 157 -22.54 -8.26 -11.57
N ASP A 158 -22.18 -7.15 -10.93
CA ASP A 158 -22.40 -5.80 -11.46
C ASP A 158 -21.49 -5.53 -12.67
N VAL A 159 -20.21 -5.90 -12.56
CA VAL A 159 -19.24 -5.70 -13.65
C VAL A 159 -19.60 -6.53 -14.88
N LEU A 160 -20.06 -7.78 -14.73
CA LEU A 160 -20.50 -8.60 -15.86
C LEU A 160 -21.74 -8.02 -16.53
N SER A 161 -22.66 -7.49 -15.74
CA SER A 161 -23.87 -6.85 -16.25
C SER A 161 -23.53 -5.65 -17.14
N ILE A 162 -22.63 -4.78 -16.67
CA ILE A 162 -22.13 -3.64 -17.46
C ILE A 162 -21.37 -4.13 -18.68
N TYR A 163 -20.48 -5.11 -18.53
CA TYR A 163 -19.64 -5.64 -19.62
C TYR A 163 -20.48 -6.25 -20.75
N ASN A 164 -21.48 -7.07 -20.41
CA ASN A 164 -22.37 -7.71 -21.38
C ASN A 164 -23.23 -6.68 -22.14
N ARG A 165 -23.62 -5.61 -21.45
CA ARG A 165 -24.40 -4.51 -22.02
C ARG A 165 -23.55 -3.62 -22.92
N GLU A 166 -22.41 -3.13 -22.42
CA GLU A 166 -21.56 -2.17 -23.12
C GLU A 166 -20.65 -2.80 -24.18
N ARG A 167 -20.30 -4.09 -24.03
CA ARG A 167 -19.40 -4.82 -24.93
C ARG A 167 -18.08 -4.06 -25.21
N PRO A 168 -17.31 -3.66 -24.17
CA PRO A 168 -16.03 -3.01 -24.38
C PRO A 168 -15.02 -3.97 -25.05
N GLU A 169 -13.99 -3.41 -25.70
CA GLU A 169 -12.90 -4.20 -26.30
C GLU A 169 -12.00 -4.87 -25.25
N GLY A 170 -12.08 -4.42 -24.00
CA GLY A 170 -11.46 -5.04 -22.83
C GLY A 170 -11.61 -4.21 -21.55
N VAL A 171 -11.08 -4.77 -20.46
CA VAL A 171 -11.20 -4.22 -19.09
C VAL A 171 -9.82 -4.10 -18.45
N ILE A 172 -9.55 -2.95 -17.81
CA ILE A 172 -8.36 -2.70 -16.98
C ILE A 172 -8.74 -2.93 -15.52
N VAL A 173 -8.03 -3.86 -14.86
CA VAL A 173 -8.28 -4.27 -13.46
C VAL A 173 -7.11 -4.00 -12.52
N GLN A 174 -5.94 -3.62 -13.07
CA GLN A 174 -4.68 -3.53 -12.35
C GLN A 174 -4.47 -2.18 -11.65
N PHE A 175 -5.37 -1.21 -11.86
CA PHE A 175 -5.20 0.17 -11.38
C PHE A 175 -6.03 0.49 -10.13
N GLY A 176 -7.09 -0.26 -9.84
CA GLY A 176 -7.97 -0.03 -8.68
C GLY A 176 -7.55 -0.75 -7.39
N GLY A 177 -6.32 -1.27 -7.29
CA GLY A 177 -5.87 -2.03 -6.12
C GLY A 177 -6.50 -3.41 -6.02
N GLN A 178 -6.67 -3.96 -4.81
CA GLN A 178 -7.06 -5.37 -4.62
C GLN A 178 -8.52 -5.66 -4.98
N THR A 179 -9.43 -4.68 -4.87
CA THR A 179 -10.87 -4.89 -5.13
C THR A 179 -11.11 -5.46 -6.54
N PRO A 180 -10.65 -4.82 -7.63
CA PRO A 180 -10.79 -5.39 -8.97
C PRO A 180 -9.90 -6.63 -9.21
N LEU A 181 -8.74 -6.73 -8.55
CA LEU A 181 -7.89 -7.92 -8.68
C LEU A 181 -8.56 -9.18 -8.15
N ASN A 182 -9.25 -9.10 -7.00
CA ASN A 182 -9.92 -10.24 -6.37
C ASN A 182 -11.03 -10.85 -7.23
N ILE A 183 -11.59 -10.07 -8.17
CA ILE A 183 -12.65 -10.54 -9.07
C ILE A 183 -12.14 -10.84 -10.48
N ALA A 184 -10.89 -10.49 -10.81
CA ALA A 184 -10.36 -10.57 -12.17
C ALA A 184 -10.38 -11.99 -12.75
N ALA A 185 -10.00 -13.00 -11.97
CA ALA A 185 -10.00 -14.40 -12.41
C ALA A 185 -11.41 -14.97 -12.64
N GLU A 186 -12.42 -14.51 -11.89
CA GLU A 186 -13.81 -14.90 -12.13
C GLU A 186 -14.41 -14.18 -13.34
N LEU A 187 -14.06 -12.91 -13.53
CA LEU A 187 -14.44 -12.14 -14.73
C LEU A 187 -13.87 -12.78 -16.00
N GLU A 188 -12.59 -13.13 -16.02
CA GLU A 188 -11.94 -13.77 -17.17
C GLU A 188 -12.59 -15.13 -17.51
N ARG A 189 -12.82 -15.98 -16.50
CA ARG A 189 -13.55 -17.26 -16.67
C ARG A 189 -14.98 -17.08 -17.19
N SER A 190 -15.57 -15.92 -16.94
CA SER A 190 -16.91 -15.54 -17.43
C SER A 190 -16.87 -14.89 -18.82
N GLY A 191 -15.71 -14.83 -19.49
CA GLY A 191 -15.56 -14.32 -20.85
C GLY A 191 -15.20 -12.83 -20.94
N VAL A 192 -14.84 -12.19 -19.83
CA VAL A 192 -14.35 -10.81 -19.84
C VAL A 192 -12.93 -10.78 -20.36
N LYS A 193 -12.67 -9.94 -21.37
CA LYS A 193 -11.32 -9.73 -21.89
C LYS A 193 -10.55 -8.74 -21.01
N ILE A 194 -9.68 -9.26 -20.15
CA ILE A 194 -8.77 -8.44 -19.35
C ILE A 194 -7.61 -7.96 -20.23
N LEU A 195 -7.30 -6.66 -20.16
CA LEU A 195 -6.17 -6.05 -20.88
C LEU A 195 -4.95 -5.97 -19.97
N GLY A 196 -3.74 -5.97 -20.54
CA GLY A 196 -2.49 -5.91 -19.78
C GLY A 196 -2.08 -7.26 -19.18
N THR A 197 -1.44 -7.21 -18.02
CA THR A 197 -1.06 -8.42 -17.26
C THR A 197 -2.29 -9.28 -16.95
N THR A 198 -2.22 -10.58 -17.26
CA THR A 198 -3.34 -11.51 -17.08
C THR A 198 -3.57 -11.86 -15.60
N PRO A 199 -4.80 -12.27 -15.21
CA PRO A 199 -5.10 -12.70 -13.84
C PRO A 199 -4.21 -13.86 -13.36
N ASP A 200 -3.85 -14.82 -14.22
CA ASP A 200 -2.94 -15.93 -13.85
C ASP A 200 -1.53 -15.44 -13.49
N ILE A 201 -1.02 -14.41 -14.15
CA ILE A 201 0.30 -13.84 -13.82
C ILE A 201 0.24 -13.05 -12.51
N ILE A 202 -0.88 -12.39 -12.22
CA ILE A 202 -1.11 -11.72 -10.94
C ILE A 202 -1.14 -12.76 -9.81
N ASP A 203 -1.90 -13.84 -10.00
CA ASP A 203 -1.95 -14.98 -9.08
C ASP A 203 -0.57 -15.65 -8.90
N LEU A 204 0.19 -15.82 -9.99
CA LEU A 204 1.56 -16.37 -9.93
C LEU A 204 2.47 -15.55 -9.01
N ALA A 205 2.38 -14.22 -9.08
CA ALA A 205 3.21 -13.35 -8.24
C ALA A 205 2.79 -13.36 -6.76
N GLU A 206 1.52 -13.67 -6.47
CA GLU A 206 1.01 -13.85 -5.11
C GLU A 206 1.26 -15.28 -4.58
N ASP A 207 1.27 -16.30 -5.45
CA ASP A 207 1.60 -17.69 -5.13
C ASP A 207 3.10 -17.87 -4.89
N ARG A 208 3.46 -18.16 -3.64
CA ARG A 208 4.86 -18.22 -3.23
C ARG A 208 5.63 -19.41 -3.79
N ASP A 209 4.98 -20.53 -4.06
CA ASP A 209 5.66 -21.69 -4.64
C ASP A 209 6.00 -21.46 -6.11
N ARG A 210 5.05 -20.91 -6.88
CA ARG A 210 5.27 -20.51 -8.28
C ARG A 210 6.32 -19.39 -8.34
N PHE A 211 6.20 -18.37 -7.50
CA PHE A 211 7.13 -17.24 -7.44
C PHE A 211 8.54 -17.67 -7.04
N ARG A 212 8.70 -18.54 -6.03
CA ARG A 212 10.00 -19.07 -5.59
C ARG A 212 10.71 -19.84 -6.71
N LYS A 213 10.01 -20.75 -7.39
CA LYS A 213 10.57 -21.51 -8.52
C LYS A 213 11.05 -20.58 -9.63
N MET A 214 10.31 -19.51 -9.90
CA MET A 214 10.70 -18.49 -10.87
C MET A 214 11.96 -17.73 -10.44
N MET A 215 12.04 -17.27 -9.18
CA MET A 215 13.23 -16.55 -8.72
C MET A 215 14.47 -17.44 -8.70
N GLN A 216 14.33 -18.72 -8.35
CA GLN A 216 15.40 -19.72 -8.47
C GLN A 216 15.88 -19.87 -9.92
N LYS A 217 14.95 -19.96 -10.88
CA LYS A 217 15.27 -19.99 -12.33
C LYS A 217 16.04 -18.74 -12.77
N LEU A 218 15.65 -17.57 -12.26
CA LEU A 218 16.29 -16.29 -12.61
C LEU A 218 17.60 -16.02 -11.84
N GLY A 219 17.92 -16.83 -10.84
CA GLY A 219 19.05 -16.61 -9.94
C GLY A 219 18.89 -15.35 -9.08
N VAL A 220 17.65 -14.95 -8.77
CA VAL A 220 17.34 -13.80 -7.91
C VAL A 220 17.28 -14.29 -6.45
N PRO A 221 18.12 -13.77 -5.54
CA PRO A 221 18.12 -14.18 -4.14
C PRO A 221 16.79 -13.88 -3.44
N GLN A 222 16.30 -14.84 -2.65
CA GLN A 222 15.15 -14.69 -1.75
C GLN A 222 15.57 -15.03 -0.31
N PRO A 223 14.94 -14.42 0.70
CA PRO A 223 15.07 -14.90 2.08
C PRO A 223 14.67 -16.38 2.17
N ALA A 224 15.33 -17.13 3.06
CA ALA A 224 14.89 -18.50 3.36
C ALA A 224 13.45 -18.47 3.89
N SER A 225 12.59 -19.34 3.37
CA SER A 225 11.15 -19.28 3.64
C SER A 225 10.50 -20.66 3.63
N GLY A 226 9.36 -20.77 4.31
CA GLY A 226 8.54 -21.97 4.38
C GLY A 226 7.06 -21.65 4.63
N MET A 227 6.21 -22.67 4.51
CA MET A 227 4.78 -22.61 4.76
C MET A 227 4.39 -23.56 5.87
N ALA A 228 3.42 -23.17 6.69
CA ALA A 228 2.84 -24.03 7.71
C ALA A 228 1.33 -23.84 7.79
N SER A 229 0.61 -24.95 7.94
CA SER A 229 -0.84 -24.97 8.21
C SER A 229 -1.16 -25.46 9.63
N THR A 230 -0.14 -25.83 10.40
CA THR A 230 -0.26 -26.22 11.82
C THR A 230 0.86 -25.58 12.64
N LEU A 231 0.67 -25.54 13.97
CA LEU A 231 1.71 -25.03 14.88
C LEU A 231 2.98 -25.89 14.82
N GLU A 232 2.83 -27.21 14.73
CA GLU A 232 3.94 -28.16 14.66
C GLU A 232 4.78 -27.95 13.40
N GLU A 233 4.12 -27.77 12.25
CA GLU A 233 4.79 -27.41 10.99
C GLU A 233 5.49 -26.05 11.11
N ALA A 234 4.84 -25.06 11.73
CA ALA A 234 5.41 -23.72 11.90
C ALA A 234 6.69 -23.74 12.72
N ILE A 235 6.71 -24.52 13.81
CA ILE A 235 7.90 -24.71 14.65
C ILE A 235 9.01 -25.44 13.88
N ALA A 236 8.67 -26.48 13.11
CA ALA A 236 9.65 -27.20 12.30
C ALA A 236 10.32 -26.28 11.26
N VAL A 237 9.53 -25.50 10.53
CA VAL A 237 10.01 -24.49 9.57
C VAL A 237 10.86 -23.42 10.27
N ALA A 238 10.42 -22.95 11.44
CA ALA A 238 11.16 -21.98 12.24
C ALA A 238 12.54 -22.48 12.69
N HIS A 239 12.67 -23.77 13.05
CA HIS A 239 13.96 -24.37 13.38
C HIS A 239 14.89 -24.51 12.18
N GLU A 240 14.35 -24.77 11.00
CA GLU A 240 15.14 -24.86 9.76
C GLU A 240 15.69 -23.49 9.33
N ILE A 241 14.85 -22.45 9.38
CA ILE A 241 15.20 -21.10 8.94
C ILE A 241 16.01 -20.33 10.01
N GLY A 242 15.63 -20.51 11.27
CA GLY A 242 16.18 -19.80 12.42
C GLY A 242 15.59 -18.41 12.64
N TYR A 243 15.50 -18.00 13.91
CA TYR A 243 14.99 -16.69 14.34
C TYR A 243 15.99 -15.53 14.14
N PRO A 244 15.51 -14.28 13.99
CA PRO A 244 14.11 -13.86 13.92
C PRO A 244 13.45 -14.17 12.57
N LEU A 245 12.12 -14.27 12.60
CA LEU A 245 11.25 -14.63 11.49
C LEU A 245 10.22 -13.54 11.22
N MET A 246 9.83 -13.38 9.96
CA MET A 246 8.66 -12.61 9.55
C MET A 246 7.53 -13.61 9.29
N VAL A 247 6.45 -13.51 10.05
CA VAL A 247 5.28 -14.38 9.88
C VAL A 247 4.14 -13.58 9.29
N ARG A 248 3.46 -14.14 8.28
CA ARG A 248 2.34 -13.48 7.62
C ARG A 248 1.27 -14.46 7.14
N PRO A 249 -0.01 -14.08 7.11
CA PRO A 249 -1.04 -14.84 6.42
C PRO A 249 -0.83 -14.78 4.89
N SER A 250 -1.34 -15.78 4.17
CA SER A 250 -1.42 -15.75 2.71
C SER A 250 -2.56 -14.84 2.20
N TYR A 251 -2.43 -14.27 1.00
CA TYR A 251 -3.45 -13.44 0.32
C TYR A 251 -3.95 -12.20 1.09
N VAL A 252 -3.04 -11.48 1.75
CA VAL A 252 -3.35 -10.23 2.47
C VAL A 252 -2.64 -9.03 1.87
N LEU A 253 -3.28 -7.86 1.94
CA LEU A 253 -2.70 -6.57 1.54
C LEU A 253 -2.32 -5.75 2.79
N GLY A 254 -1.31 -4.89 2.65
CA GLY A 254 -0.96 -3.90 3.69
C GLY A 254 -0.29 -4.52 4.92
N GLY A 255 0.25 -5.74 4.75
CA GLY A 255 0.85 -6.50 5.83
C GLY A 255 -0.11 -6.84 6.98
N ARG A 256 -1.41 -7.01 6.68
CA ARG A 256 -2.42 -7.33 7.69
C ARG A 256 -2.03 -8.57 8.48
N ALA A 257 -2.01 -8.45 9.81
CA ALA A 257 -1.59 -9.50 10.74
C ALA A 257 -0.17 -10.03 10.49
N MET A 258 0.73 -9.25 9.90
CA MET A 258 2.15 -9.58 9.87
C MET A 258 2.80 -9.32 11.22
N GLU A 259 3.74 -10.19 11.63
CA GLU A 259 4.50 -10.00 12.87
C GLU A 259 5.96 -10.46 12.73
N ILE A 260 6.87 -9.73 13.38
CA ILE A 260 8.27 -10.15 13.53
C ILE A 260 8.37 -10.97 14.80
N VAL A 261 8.71 -12.24 14.64
CA VAL A 261 8.80 -13.24 15.70
C VAL A 261 10.27 -13.48 16.05
N TYR A 262 10.65 -13.28 17.31
CA TYR A 262 12.05 -13.36 17.76
C TYR A 262 12.40 -14.70 18.41
N ASP A 263 11.40 -15.46 18.85
CA ASP A 263 11.57 -16.75 19.53
C ASP A 263 10.32 -17.64 19.35
N GLU A 264 10.42 -18.88 19.79
CA GLU A 264 9.35 -19.87 19.67
C GLU A 264 8.11 -19.52 20.49
N ASP A 265 8.27 -18.87 21.65
CA ASP A 265 7.14 -18.45 22.49
C ASP A 265 6.28 -17.41 21.77
N MET A 266 6.91 -16.44 21.11
CA MET A 266 6.22 -15.48 20.23
C MET A 266 5.53 -16.18 19.07
N LEU A 267 6.16 -17.19 18.43
CA LEU A 267 5.54 -17.95 17.35
C LEU A 267 4.27 -18.65 17.82
N ARG A 268 4.32 -19.31 18.99
CA ARG A 268 3.17 -19.99 19.60
C ARG A 268 2.04 -19.02 19.89
N GLN A 269 2.35 -17.83 20.41
CA GLN A 269 1.36 -16.80 20.68
C GLN A 269 0.70 -16.28 19.40
N TYR A 270 1.50 -16.03 18.36
CA TYR A 270 1.00 -15.59 17.06
C TYR A 270 0.04 -16.63 16.45
N VAL A 271 0.45 -17.90 16.38
CA VAL A 271 -0.38 -18.98 15.80
C VAL A 271 -1.65 -19.21 16.61
N ALA A 272 -1.58 -19.12 17.95
CA ALA A 272 -2.76 -19.24 18.80
C ALA A 272 -3.77 -18.07 18.64
N ALA A 273 -3.28 -16.88 18.28
CA ALA A 273 -4.11 -15.70 18.01
C ALA A 273 -4.64 -15.65 16.57
N ALA A 274 -3.98 -16.34 15.63
CA ALA A 274 -4.38 -16.42 14.24
C ALA A 274 -5.62 -17.31 14.07
N VAL A 275 -6.80 -16.68 14.14
CA VAL A 275 -8.07 -17.26 13.69
C VAL A 275 -7.94 -17.50 12.19
N ASP A 276 -8.13 -18.74 11.70
CA ASP A 276 -8.10 -19.18 10.29
C ASP A 276 -6.80 -19.81 9.75
N VAL A 277 -5.88 -20.32 10.57
CA VAL A 277 -4.80 -21.18 10.02
C VAL A 277 -5.40 -22.50 9.53
N SER A 278 -5.40 -22.71 8.20
CA SER A 278 -5.94 -23.91 7.55
C SER A 278 -5.08 -24.29 6.33
N PRO A 279 -5.28 -25.49 5.73
CA PRO A 279 -4.63 -25.84 4.46
C PRO A 279 -4.95 -24.87 3.31
N GLU A 280 -6.11 -24.20 3.37
CA GLU A 280 -6.55 -23.22 2.37
C GLU A 280 -5.96 -21.82 2.63
N ARG A 281 -5.44 -21.59 3.85
CA ARG A 281 -4.82 -20.33 4.30
C ARG A 281 -3.60 -20.63 5.18
N PRO A 282 -2.51 -21.15 4.61
CA PRO A 282 -1.28 -21.37 5.36
C PRO A 282 -0.67 -20.04 5.80
N ILE A 283 0.12 -20.09 6.89
CA ILE A 283 1.01 -19.02 7.28
C ILE A 283 2.34 -19.15 6.55
N LEU A 284 2.88 -18.02 6.12
CA LEU A 284 4.19 -17.90 5.50
C LEU A 284 5.18 -17.48 6.57
N ILE A 285 6.33 -18.14 6.59
CA ILE A 285 7.41 -17.91 7.55
C ILE A 285 8.67 -17.62 6.74
N ASP A 286 9.11 -16.36 6.77
CA ASP A 286 10.28 -15.87 6.06
C ASP A 286 11.40 -15.53 7.07
N ARG A 287 12.67 -15.74 6.68
CA ARG A 287 13.83 -15.24 7.44
C ARG A 287 13.74 -13.71 7.50
N PHE A 288 13.72 -13.16 8.71
CA PHE A 288 13.74 -11.71 8.85
C PHE A 288 15.14 -11.16 8.60
N LEU A 289 15.27 -10.34 7.55
CA LEU A 289 16.52 -9.67 7.18
C LEU A 289 16.75 -8.46 8.10
N GLN A 290 17.50 -8.68 9.19
CA GLN A 290 17.82 -7.63 10.15
C GLN A 290 18.73 -6.56 9.55
N ASN A 291 18.52 -5.31 9.93
CA ASN A 291 19.29 -4.15 9.48
C ASN A 291 19.37 -3.99 7.94
N ALA A 292 18.37 -4.52 7.22
CA ALA A 292 18.36 -4.45 5.77
C ALA A 292 17.75 -3.14 5.27
N ILE A 293 18.37 -2.55 4.26
CA ILE A 293 17.80 -1.37 3.58
C ILE A 293 16.67 -1.86 2.68
N GLU A 294 15.44 -1.40 2.91
CA GLU A 294 14.32 -1.69 2.03
C GLU A 294 14.29 -0.69 0.86
N CYS A 295 13.93 -1.18 -0.32
CA CYS A 295 13.83 -0.36 -1.51
C CYS A 295 12.80 -0.93 -2.47
N GLU A 296 12.21 -0.05 -3.29
CA GLU A 296 11.18 -0.43 -4.26
C GLU A 296 11.54 0.08 -5.66
N ALA A 297 11.13 -0.69 -6.66
CA ALA A 297 11.22 -0.30 -8.07
C ALA A 297 9.86 -0.47 -8.73
N ASP A 298 9.26 0.65 -9.14
CA ASP A 298 8.13 0.65 -10.07
C ASP A 298 8.67 0.60 -11.51
N ALA A 299 8.07 -0.22 -12.35
CA ALA A 299 8.48 -0.39 -13.74
C ALA A 299 7.29 -0.45 -14.70
N LEU A 300 7.55 -0.02 -15.92
CA LEU A 300 6.66 -0.16 -17.08
C LEU A 300 7.17 -1.32 -17.94
N CYS A 301 6.30 -2.22 -18.37
CA CYS A 301 6.67 -3.38 -19.18
C CYS A 301 5.68 -3.59 -20.33
N ASP A 302 6.15 -3.97 -21.51
CA ASP A 302 5.34 -4.21 -22.72
C ASP A 302 5.37 -5.67 -23.20
N GLY A 303 5.85 -6.56 -22.32
CA GLY A 303 6.07 -7.98 -22.53
C GLY A 303 7.41 -8.34 -23.17
N VAL A 304 8.17 -7.36 -23.71
CA VAL A 304 9.47 -7.61 -24.36
C VAL A 304 10.60 -6.73 -23.83
N ASP A 305 10.27 -5.56 -23.28
CA ASP A 305 11.18 -4.68 -22.56
C ASP A 305 10.51 -4.20 -21.25
N ALA A 306 11.32 -3.73 -20.30
CA ALA A 306 10.87 -3.06 -19.09
C ALA A 306 11.75 -1.85 -18.77
N PHE A 307 11.09 -0.78 -18.33
CA PHE A 307 11.69 0.51 -17.99
C PHE A 307 11.43 0.86 -16.52
N VAL A 308 12.51 1.07 -15.76
CA VAL A 308 12.49 1.50 -14.35
C VAL A 308 12.81 3.00 -14.29
N PRO A 309 11.86 3.89 -13.98
CA PRO A 309 12.11 5.33 -13.87
C PRO A 309 13.13 5.68 -12.78
N ALA A 310 12.95 5.09 -11.60
CA ALA A 310 13.78 5.30 -10.44
C ALA A 310 13.62 4.12 -9.47
N VAL A 311 14.65 3.91 -8.65
CA VAL A 311 14.59 3.08 -7.44
C VAL A 311 14.30 4.02 -6.27
N MET A 312 13.39 3.61 -5.40
CA MET A 312 13.09 4.29 -4.13
C MET A 312 13.85 3.63 -3.01
N GLU A 313 14.50 4.42 -2.15
CA GLU A 313 15.13 3.94 -0.92
C GLU A 313 14.24 4.29 0.27
N HIS A 314 13.92 3.32 1.13
CA HIS A 314 13.21 3.61 2.38
C HIS A 314 14.17 4.18 3.42
N ILE A 315 13.66 5.08 4.25
CA ILE A 315 14.39 5.62 5.40
C ILE A 315 14.37 4.60 6.53
N GLU A 316 13.19 4.08 6.85
CA GLU A 316 13.04 2.92 7.73
C GLU A 316 13.68 1.67 7.10
N LEU A 317 14.26 0.83 7.96
CA LEU A 317 14.82 -0.46 7.56
C LEU A 317 13.70 -1.50 7.41
N ALA A 318 14.01 -2.59 6.69
CA ALA A 318 13.08 -3.68 6.46
C ALA A 318 12.47 -4.21 7.76
N GLY A 319 11.15 -4.42 7.75
CA GLY A 319 10.35 -4.80 8.92
C GLY A 319 9.37 -3.71 9.37
N ILE A 320 9.50 -2.50 8.84
CA ILE A 320 8.42 -1.51 8.84
C ILE A 320 7.79 -1.53 7.45
N HIS A 321 6.46 -1.62 7.40
CA HIS A 321 5.74 -1.75 6.14
C HIS A 321 6.07 -0.57 5.20
N SER A 322 6.29 -0.84 3.91
CA SER A 322 6.66 0.19 2.93
C SER A 322 5.69 1.36 2.85
N GLY A 323 4.39 1.07 2.97
CA GLY A 323 3.34 2.09 3.04
C GLY A 323 3.46 3.06 4.22
N ASP A 324 4.05 2.64 5.34
CA ASP A 324 4.28 3.48 6.52
C ASP A 324 5.66 4.12 6.52
N SER A 325 6.62 3.55 5.79
CA SER A 325 7.98 4.07 5.69
C SER A 325 8.03 5.39 4.93
N ALA A 326 8.90 6.29 5.37
CA ALA A 326 9.35 7.37 4.52
C ALA A 326 10.27 6.81 3.44
N CYS A 327 10.29 7.42 2.26
CA CYS A 327 11.18 7.00 1.18
C CYS A 327 11.70 8.17 0.36
N VAL A 328 12.82 7.96 -0.34
CA VAL A 328 13.51 9.00 -1.10
C VAL A 328 13.81 8.57 -2.53
N ILE A 329 13.63 9.52 -3.46
CA ILE A 329 14.08 9.46 -4.85
C ILE A 329 14.93 10.70 -5.13
N PRO A 330 16.14 10.58 -5.71
CA PRO A 330 16.88 9.34 -5.92
C PRO A 330 17.39 8.73 -4.59
N PRO A 331 17.82 7.46 -4.58
CA PRO A 331 18.46 6.83 -3.42
C PRO A 331 19.68 7.61 -2.92
N VAL A 332 19.88 7.62 -1.61
CA VAL A 332 20.88 8.42 -0.91
C VAL A 332 22.05 7.57 -0.43
N THR A 333 21.77 6.36 0.08
CA THR A 333 22.78 5.49 0.69
C THR A 333 23.03 4.21 -0.11
N ILE A 334 22.12 3.81 -1.00
CA ILE A 334 22.28 2.58 -1.79
C ILE A 334 23.46 2.71 -2.78
N PRO A 335 24.47 1.82 -2.68
CA PRO A 335 25.57 1.76 -3.64
C PRO A 335 25.14 1.50 -5.08
N GLN A 336 25.85 2.10 -6.05
CA GLN A 336 25.55 1.98 -7.48
C GLN A 336 25.46 0.52 -7.97
N LYS A 337 26.27 -0.39 -7.42
CA LYS A 337 26.24 -1.82 -7.77
C LYS A 337 24.88 -2.48 -7.44
N HIS A 338 24.25 -2.07 -6.34
CA HIS A 338 22.94 -2.59 -5.94
C HIS A 338 21.83 -1.94 -6.76
N LEU A 339 21.92 -0.65 -7.10
CA LEU A 339 20.98 -0.01 -8.03
C LEU A 339 20.94 -0.72 -9.39
N GLN A 340 22.11 -1.01 -9.96
CA GLN A 340 22.22 -1.78 -11.21
C GLN A 340 21.66 -3.20 -11.08
N THR A 341 21.86 -3.83 -9.92
CA THR A 341 21.32 -5.16 -9.63
C THR A 341 19.80 -5.15 -9.53
N ILE A 342 19.23 -4.18 -8.82
CA ILE A 342 17.77 -3.96 -8.70
C ILE A 342 17.17 -3.75 -10.09
N GLU A 343 17.70 -2.82 -10.88
CA GLU A 343 17.20 -2.56 -12.23
C GLU A 343 17.24 -3.81 -13.12
N LYS A 344 18.34 -4.56 -13.06
CA LYS A 344 18.49 -5.83 -13.80
C LYS A 344 17.46 -6.87 -13.34
N TYR A 345 17.31 -7.05 -12.02
CA TYR A 345 16.32 -7.99 -11.47
C TYR A 345 14.91 -7.56 -11.86
N THR A 346 14.57 -6.28 -11.72
CA THR A 346 13.25 -5.76 -12.05
C THR A 346 12.91 -6.02 -13.52
N ARG A 347 13.84 -5.72 -14.43
CA ARG A 347 13.67 -6.02 -15.86
C ARG A 347 13.49 -7.51 -16.11
N ASN A 348 14.36 -8.36 -15.58
CA ASN A 348 14.31 -9.79 -15.82
C ASN A 348 13.01 -10.43 -15.28
N ILE A 349 12.56 -10.00 -14.10
CA ILE A 349 11.33 -10.50 -13.48
C ILE A 349 10.11 -10.05 -14.27
N ALA A 350 10.04 -8.78 -14.66
CA ALA A 350 8.93 -8.26 -15.45
C ALA A 350 8.77 -9.01 -16.79
N LEU A 351 9.89 -9.32 -17.45
CA LEU A 351 9.91 -10.07 -18.71
C LEU A 351 9.55 -11.55 -18.52
N GLU A 352 10.08 -12.20 -17.49
CA GLU A 352 9.78 -13.61 -17.20
C GLU A 352 8.31 -13.81 -16.80
N LEU A 353 7.72 -12.84 -16.10
CA LEU A 353 6.28 -12.81 -15.81
C LEU A 353 5.42 -12.44 -17.03
N GLY A 354 6.01 -11.90 -18.10
CA GLY A 354 5.25 -11.41 -19.26
C GLY A 354 4.34 -10.22 -18.92
N VAL A 355 4.78 -9.34 -18.01
CA VAL A 355 4.00 -8.17 -17.57
C VAL A 355 3.70 -7.25 -18.74
N VAL A 356 2.46 -6.75 -18.81
CA VAL A 356 2.07 -5.68 -19.73
C VAL A 356 1.34 -4.58 -18.93
N GLY A 357 1.99 -3.43 -18.79
CA GLY A 357 1.54 -2.32 -17.95
C GLY A 357 2.53 -2.01 -16.83
N LEU A 358 2.07 -2.03 -15.58
CA LEU A 358 2.87 -1.72 -14.39
C LEU A 358 3.25 -2.98 -13.61
N ILE A 359 4.42 -2.93 -12.99
CA ILE A 359 4.85 -3.84 -11.93
C ILE A 359 5.61 -3.04 -10.87
N ASN A 360 5.38 -3.36 -9.61
CA ASN A 360 6.17 -2.90 -8.47
C ASN A 360 6.92 -4.09 -7.89
N ILE A 361 8.18 -3.91 -7.52
CA ILE A 361 8.97 -4.96 -6.87
C ILE A 361 9.67 -4.36 -5.65
N GLN A 362 9.53 -5.07 -4.53
CA GLN A 362 10.16 -4.72 -3.26
C GLN A 362 11.40 -5.57 -3.04
N TYR A 363 12.49 -4.92 -2.61
CA TYR A 363 13.77 -5.51 -2.36
C TYR A 363 14.29 -5.13 -0.96
N ALA A 364 15.16 -5.97 -0.43
CA ALA A 364 15.95 -5.69 0.77
C ALA A 364 17.43 -5.90 0.47
N ILE A 365 18.28 -4.99 0.92
CA ILE A 365 19.72 -5.10 0.81
C ILE A 365 20.28 -5.46 2.18
N ALA A 366 20.83 -6.66 2.29
CA ALA A 366 21.45 -7.18 3.51
C ALA A 366 22.73 -7.94 3.15
N ASP A 367 23.79 -7.80 3.96
CA ASP A 367 25.06 -8.51 3.78
C ASP A 367 25.60 -8.46 2.33
N ASP A 368 25.60 -7.25 1.75
CA ASP A 368 26.04 -6.98 0.37
C ASP A 368 25.24 -7.72 -0.73
N THR A 369 24.04 -8.18 -0.42
CA THR A 369 23.16 -8.96 -1.31
C THR A 369 21.80 -8.28 -1.46
N VAL A 370 21.30 -8.22 -2.70
CA VAL A 370 19.94 -7.75 -3.02
C VAL A 370 18.99 -8.93 -3.01
N TYR A 371 18.08 -8.96 -2.04
CA TYR A 371 17.02 -9.95 -1.91
C TYR A 371 15.71 -9.39 -2.43
N ILE A 372 14.93 -10.20 -3.13
CA ILE A 372 13.54 -9.85 -3.46
C ILE A 372 12.61 -10.24 -2.32
N LEU A 373 11.71 -9.33 -1.94
CA LEU A 373 10.67 -9.55 -0.95
C LEU A 373 9.36 -9.97 -1.61
N GLU A 374 8.91 -9.21 -2.60
CA GLU A 374 7.68 -9.46 -3.36
C GLU A 374 7.66 -8.72 -4.70
N ALA A 375 6.79 -9.19 -5.59
CA ALA A 375 6.47 -8.52 -6.85
C ALA A 375 4.95 -8.37 -6.97
N ASN A 376 4.52 -7.18 -7.37
CA ASN A 376 3.13 -6.79 -7.51
C ASN A 376 2.91 -6.37 -8.98
N PRO A 377 2.49 -7.27 -9.89
CA PRO A 377 2.36 -6.97 -11.32
C PRO A 377 1.08 -6.17 -11.65
N ARG A 378 0.93 -5.05 -10.93
CA ARG A 378 -0.16 -4.07 -10.97
C ARG A 378 0.37 -2.69 -10.59
N ALA A 379 -0.51 -1.68 -10.59
CA ALA A 379 -0.16 -0.40 -10.00
C ALA A 379 0.12 -0.54 -8.49
N SER A 380 1.12 0.20 -8.01
CA SER A 380 1.43 0.38 -6.59
C SER A 380 1.00 1.78 -6.14
N ARG A 381 1.01 1.98 -4.82
CA ARG A 381 0.74 3.30 -4.23
C ARG A 381 1.85 4.32 -4.53
N THR A 382 3.03 3.88 -4.93
CA THR A 382 4.18 4.75 -5.24
C THR A 382 4.18 5.26 -6.69
N VAL A 383 3.31 4.73 -7.56
CA VAL A 383 3.18 5.19 -8.95
C VAL A 383 2.96 6.71 -9.09
N PRO A 384 2.06 7.36 -8.32
CA PRO A 384 1.90 8.81 -8.36
C PRO A 384 3.17 9.54 -7.88
N LEU A 385 3.81 9.04 -6.81
CA LEU A 385 5.05 9.60 -6.27
C LEU A 385 6.17 9.59 -7.32
N VAL A 386 6.46 8.43 -7.91
CA VAL A 386 7.48 8.28 -8.96
C VAL A 386 7.13 9.17 -10.15
N SER A 387 5.86 9.23 -10.53
CA SER A 387 5.40 10.07 -11.65
C SER A 387 5.65 11.55 -11.41
N LYS A 388 5.42 12.03 -10.18
CA LYS A 388 5.62 13.44 -9.80
C LYS A 388 7.10 13.78 -9.65
N VAL A 389 7.91 12.91 -9.05
CA VAL A 389 9.34 13.20 -8.86
C VAL A 389 10.11 13.13 -10.18
N CYS A 390 9.80 12.14 -11.03
CA CYS A 390 10.56 11.86 -12.25
C CYS A 390 10.00 12.51 -13.53
N ASN A 391 8.82 13.16 -13.46
CA ASN A 391 8.10 13.68 -14.63
C ASN A 391 7.81 12.61 -15.69
N ILE A 392 7.36 11.43 -15.26
CA ILE A 392 6.97 10.33 -16.14
C ILE A 392 5.56 9.91 -15.79
N SER A 393 4.58 10.11 -16.68
CA SER A 393 3.19 9.74 -16.40
C SER A 393 2.99 8.23 -16.52
N MET A 394 3.40 7.49 -15.48
CA MET A 394 3.48 6.03 -15.52
C MET A 394 2.14 5.37 -15.79
N ALA A 395 1.06 5.78 -15.10
CA ALA A 395 -0.28 5.22 -15.33
C ALA A 395 -0.77 5.43 -16.78
N ARG A 396 -0.51 6.61 -17.37
CA ARG A 396 -0.84 6.91 -18.77
C ARG A 396 -0.08 6.00 -19.73
N ILE A 397 1.23 5.90 -19.53
CA ILE A 397 2.09 5.06 -20.37
C ILE A 397 1.66 3.59 -20.26
N ALA A 398 1.42 3.10 -19.04
CA ALA A 398 0.95 1.75 -18.82
C ALA A 398 -0.38 1.47 -19.52
N THR A 399 -1.34 2.40 -19.52
CA THR A 399 -2.56 2.26 -20.32
C THR A 399 -2.25 2.12 -21.81
N GLN A 400 -1.35 2.93 -22.35
CA GLN A 400 -0.93 2.81 -23.76
C GLN A 400 -0.29 1.45 -24.07
N LEU A 401 0.51 0.90 -23.15
CA LEU A 401 1.09 -0.44 -23.29
C LEU A 401 0.00 -1.53 -23.27
N MET A 402 -1.00 -1.40 -22.38
CA MET A 402 -2.16 -2.31 -22.33
C MET A 402 -3.02 -2.26 -23.60
N LEU A 403 -3.00 -1.14 -24.34
CA LEU A 403 -3.62 -1.00 -25.66
C LEU A 403 -2.75 -1.54 -26.81
N GLY A 404 -1.52 -1.98 -26.52
CA GLY A 404 -0.62 -2.64 -27.48
C GLY A 404 0.52 -1.78 -28.02
N LYS A 405 0.69 -0.52 -27.57
CA LYS A 405 1.89 0.26 -27.90
C LYS A 405 3.14 -0.37 -27.28
N LYS A 406 4.31 -0.06 -27.85
CA LYS A 406 5.60 -0.57 -27.37
C LYS A 406 6.41 0.48 -26.65
N LEU A 407 7.21 0.06 -25.69
CA LEU A 407 8.15 0.95 -24.98
C LEU A 407 9.13 1.60 -25.95
N SER A 408 9.51 0.91 -27.02
CA SER A 408 10.39 1.44 -28.08
C SER A 408 9.79 2.62 -28.86
N GLU A 409 8.45 2.76 -28.86
CA GLU A 409 7.73 3.88 -29.49
C GLU A 409 7.61 5.08 -28.55
N MET A 410 7.89 4.86 -27.27
CA MET A 410 7.81 5.86 -26.21
C MET A 410 9.25 6.34 -25.97
N ASN A 411 9.53 7.63 -26.19
CA ASN A 411 10.86 8.21 -26.00
C ASN A 411 11.21 8.35 -24.49
N LEU A 412 11.15 7.24 -23.75
CA LEU A 412 11.40 7.16 -22.32
C LEU A 412 12.90 7.14 -22.09
N LYS A 413 13.36 8.15 -21.34
CA LYS A 413 14.73 8.25 -20.87
C LYS A 413 14.69 8.56 -19.40
N ARG A 414 15.60 7.93 -18.65
CA ARG A 414 15.84 8.31 -17.27
C ARG A 414 16.60 9.64 -17.28
N GLY A 415 15.90 10.71 -16.92
CA GLY A 415 16.51 12.02 -16.78
C GLY A 415 17.39 12.10 -15.53
N THR A 416 18.34 13.03 -15.52
CA THR A 416 19.16 13.30 -14.34
C THR A 416 18.37 14.20 -13.38
N LEU A 417 18.03 13.69 -12.19
CA LEU A 417 17.34 14.46 -11.16
C LEU A 417 18.34 15.37 -10.43
N ARG A 418 18.02 16.67 -10.35
CA ARG A 418 18.78 17.67 -9.58
C ARG A 418 18.16 17.97 -8.21
N HIS A 419 17.05 17.31 -7.92
CA HIS A 419 16.28 17.41 -6.68
C HIS A 419 16.06 16.03 -6.08
N PHE A 420 15.70 16.05 -4.80
CA PHE A 420 15.22 14.90 -4.04
C PHE A 420 13.74 15.06 -3.79
N GLY A 421 12.98 13.98 -3.99
CA GLY A 421 11.62 13.81 -3.51
C GLY A 421 11.61 12.84 -2.33
N VAL A 422 11.19 13.32 -1.17
CA VAL A 422 10.97 12.50 0.02
C VAL A 422 9.48 12.37 0.27
N LYS A 423 8.98 11.13 0.26
CA LYS A 423 7.63 10.82 0.73
C LYS A 423 7.67 10.55 2.23
N GLU A 424 6.70 11.10 2.95
CA GLU A 424 6.46 10.82 4.37
C GLU A 424 5.00 10.40 4.58
N SER A 425 4.77 9.54 5.57
CA SER A 425 3.47 8.95 5.88
C SER A 425 2.72 9.77 6.94
N VAL A 426 1.40 9.86 6.79
CA VAL A 426 0.49 10.51 7.75
C VAL A 426 -0.29 9.45 8.51
N PHE A 427 -0.23 9.52 9.85
CA PHE A 427 -0.77 8.50 10.73
C PHE A 427 -1.99 8.97 11.53
N PRO A 428 -3.00 8.10 11.73
CA PRO A 428 -4.22 8.43 12.47
C PRO A 428 -4.08 8.25 13.99
N PHE A 429 -2.87 8.17 14.56
CA PHE A 429 -2.67 7.84 15.97
C PHE A 429 -3.33 8.81 16.95
N ASN A 430 -3.48 10.08 16.56
CA ASN A 430 -4.22 11.09 17.32
C ASN A 430 -5.72 10.78 17.44
N MET A 431 -6.29 10.02 16.51
CA MET A 431 -7.70 9.59 16.52
C MET A 431 -7.93 8.41 17.46
N PHE A 432 -6.87 7.67 17.81
CA PHE A 432 -6.93 6.44 18.62
C PHE A 432 -5.92 6.49 19.78
N PRO A 433 -6.15 7.30 20.82
CA PRO A 433 -5.17 7.56 21.89
C PRO A 433 -4.78 6.33 22.71
N GLU A 434 -5.63 5.29 22.71
CA GLU A 434 -5.37 4.03 23.40
C GLU A 434 -4.44 3.08 22.62
N VAL A 435 -4.26 3.32 21.33
CA VAL A 435 -3.37 2.54 20.47
C VAL A 435 -1.93 2.97 20.70
N ASP A 436 -1.01 2.02 20.74
CA ASP A 436 0.41 2.30 20.79
C ASP A 436 0.92 2.79 19.41
N PRO A 437 1.43 4.02 19.30
CA PRO A 437 1.73 4.63 18.00
C PRO A 437 3.15 4.24 17.54
N VAL A 438 3.34 2.94 17.33
CA VAL A 438 4.60 2.31 16.90
C VAL A 438 4.47 1.77 15.48
N LEU A 439 5.55 1.85 14.71
CA LEU A 439 5.65 1.30 13.36
C LEU A 439 5.94 -0.20 13.42
N GLY A 440 5.53 -0.93 12.39
CA GLY A 440 5.73 -2.37 12.28
C GLY A 440 5.43 -2.88 10.88
N PRO A 441 5.35 -4.21 10.70
CA PRO A 441 5.18 -4.83 9.38
C PRO A 441 3.75 -4.71 8.82
N GLU A 442 2.79 -4.22 9.61
CA GLU A 442 1.42 -3.90 9.17
C GLU A 442 1.29 -2.38 8.95
N MET A 443 0.75 -1.99 7.80
CA MET A 443 0.51 -0.60 7.43
C MET A 443 -0.61 0.02 8.28
N ARG A 444 -0.39 1.25 8.76
CA ARG A 444 -1.35 2.02 9.58
C ARG A 444 -1.57 3.45 9.11
N SER A 445 -0.74 3.94 8.20
CA SER A 445 -0.88 5.27 7.60
C SER A 445 -2.15 5.37 6.74
N THR A 446 -2.72 6.57 6.73
CA THR A 446 -3.95 6.89 5.98
C THR A 446 -3.69 7.78 4.77
N GLY A 447 -2.50 8.35 4.66
CA GLY A 447 -2.11 9.22 3.56
C GLY A 447 -0.62 9.51 3.59
N GLU A 448 -0.18 10.35 2.66
CA GLU A 448 1.21 10.70 2.48
C GLU A 448 1.39 12.13 1.98
N VAL A 449 2.60 12.64 2.15
CA VAL A 449 3.03 13.95 1.68
C VAL A 449 4.36 13.82 0.95
N LEU A 450 4.66 14.78 0.06
CA LEU A 450 5.90 14.82 -0.71
C LEU A 450 6.66 16.12 -0.46
N GLY A 451 7.87 16.01 0.09
CA GLY A 451 8.84 17.10 0.17
C GLY A 451 9.79 17.07 -1.02
N LEU A 452 9.87 18.18 -1.77
CA LEU A 452 10.85 18.37 -2.86
C LEU A 452 11.87 19.45 -2.48
N ALA A 453 13.16 19.15 -2.67
CA ALA A 453 14.25 20.10 -2.50
C ALA A 453 15.54 19.67 -3.21
N ASP A 454 16.49 20.60 -3.36
CA ASP A 454 17.79 20.34 -4.00
C ASP A 454 18.76 19.52 -3.10
N SER A 455 18.37 19.19 -1.87
CA SER A 455 19.11 18.29 -0.99
C SER A 455 18.19 17.33 -0.25
N PHE A 456 18.68 16.13 0.04
CA PHE A 456 17.95 15.12 0.80
C PHE A 456 17.45 15.65 2.16
N GLY A 457 18.33 16.28 2.94
CA GLY A 457 17.97 16.79 4.27
C GLY A 457 16.81 17.77 4.22
N LEU A 458 16.87 18.75 3.32
CA LEU A 458 15.80 19.74 3.19
C LEU A 458 14.50 19.13 2.65
N ALA A 459 14.58 18.16 1.73
CA ALA A 459 13.40 17.44 1.23
C ALA A 459 12.73 16.66 2.36
N PHE A 460 13.51 15.97 3.20
CA PHE A 460 13.02 15.25 4.39
C PHE A 460 12.39 16.20 5.40
N TYR A 461 13.03 17.34 5.69
CA TYR A 461 12.45 18.35 6.59
C TYR A 461 11.10 18.88 6.08
N LYS A 462 11.00 19.21 4.79
CA LYS A 462 9.75 19.65 4.16
C LYS A 462 8.66 18.57 4.21
N ALA A 463 9.02 17.30 4.01
CA ALA A 463 8.09 16.18 4.10
C ALA A 463 7.55 16.03 5.54
N GLN A 464 8.42 16.12 6.54
CA GLN A 464 8.04 16.08 7.95
C GLN A 464 7.14 17.26 8.35
N GLU A 465 7.46 18.47 7.88
CA GLU A 465 6.62 19.66 8.08
C GLU A 465 5.22 19.49 7.46
N ALA A 466 5.16 18.99 6.22
CA ALA A 466 3.89 18.70 5.54
C ALA A 466 3.07 17.60 6.25
N ALA A 467 3.73 16.61 6.86
CA ALA A 467 3.12 15.57 7.68
C ALA A 467 2.70 16.07 9.09
N GLN A 468 2.85 17.38 9.36
CA GLN A 468 2.60 18.03 10.64
C GLN A 468 3.50 17.54 11.80
N GLN A 469 4.60 16.86 11.48
CA GLN A 469 5.66 16.43 12.40
C GLN A 469 6.78 17.48 12.42
N HIS A 470 6.50 18.65 12.98
CA HIS A 470 7.40 19.80 12.95
C HIS A 470 8.71 19.52 13.70
N LEU A 471 9.77 19.19 12.96
CA LEU A 471 11.09 18.95 13.53
C LEU A 471 11.62 20.23 14.20
N PRO A 472 12.02 20.19 15.47
CA PRO A 472 12.49 21.39 16.15
C PRO A 472 13.87 21.80 15.63
N THR A 473 14.11 23.10 15.59
CA THR A 473 15.44 23.62 15.27
C THR A 473 16.29 23.86 16.49
N THR A 474 15.76 23.89 17.72
CA THR A 474 16.51 24.04 18.99
C THR A 474 15.75 23.37 20.12
N GLY A 475 16.38 23.19 21.28
CA GLY A 475 15.73 22.72 22.51
C GLY A 475 16.28 21.38 22.98
N THR A 476 15.39 20.52 23.46
CA THR A 476 15.76 19.26 24.10
C THR A 476 15.33 18.04 23.27
N VAL A 477 16.26 17.09 23.09
CA VAL A 477 16.00 15.77 22.52
C VAL A 477 16.03 14.73 23.62
N LEU A 478 14.93 13.98 23.76
CA LEU A 478 14.86 12.81 24.63
C LEU A 478 15.17 11.54 23.82
N ILE A 479 16.15 10.76 24.25
CA ILE A 479 16.61 9.54 23.58
C ILE A 479 16.44 8.32 24.49
N THR A 480 15.67 7.34 24.04
CA THR A 480 15.49 6.06 24.75
C THR A 480 15.38 4.92 23.75
N VAL A 481 16.48 4.19 23.55
CA VAL A 481 16.59 3.18 22.49
C VAL A 481 16.77 1.79 23.06
N ALA A 482 16.40 0.79 22.27
CA ALA A 482 16.67 -0.62 22.53
C ALA A 482 18.18 -0.92 22.40
N ASP A 483 18.64 -1.97 23.07
CA ASP A 483 20.07 -2.31 23.11
C ASP A 483 20.68 -2.54 21.73
N ARG A 484 19.94 -3.20 20.83
CA ARG A 484 20.35 -3.45 19.44
C ARG A 484 20.62 -2.19 18.61
N ASP A 485 20.02 -1.06 19.01
CA ASP A 485 20.07 0.20 18.27
C ASP A 485 21.15 1.15 18.81
N LYS A 486 21.79 0.81 19.94
CA LYS A 486 22.75 1.68 20.64
C LYS A 486 23.99 2.00 19.82
N GLU A 487 24.56 1.02 19.12
CA GLU A 487 25.76 1.25 18.29
C GLU A 487 25.48 2.32 17.20
N GLN A 488 24.31 2.26 16.57
CA GLN A 488 23.92 3.20 15.53
C GLN A 488 23.56 4.59 16.08
N LEU A 489 23.26 4.68 17.38
CA LEU A 489 22.84 5.92 18.05
C LEU A 489 23.99 6.94 18.21
N VAL A 490 25.25 6.47 18.32
CA VAL A 490 26.42 7.31 18.65
C VAL A 490 26.50 8.56 17.75
N GLU A 491 26.40 8.36 16.43
CA GLU A 491 26.46 9.47 15.46
C GLU A 491 25.29 10.45 15.60
N VAL A 492 24.08 9.92 15.84
CA VAL A 492 22.86 10.71 15.97
C VAL A 492 22.92 11.57 17.22
N ALA A 493 23.24 10.98 18.38
CA ALA A 493 23.34 11.70 19.64
C ALA A 493 24.46 12.77 19.61
N ALA A 494 25.63 12.42 19.06
CA ALA A 494 26.71 13.37 18.86
C ALA A 494 26.31 14.51 17.91
N GLY A 495 25.53 14.21 16.86
CA GLY A 495 25.01 15.20 15.94
C GLY A 495 24.09 16.23 16.60
N PHE A 496 23.11 15.77 17.39
CA PHE A 496 22.24 16.68 18.14
C PHE A 496 23.01 17.54 19.13
N ALA A 497 24.00 16.96 19.83
CA ALA A 497 24.88 17.72 20.72
C ALA A 497 25.70 18.78 19.97
N ARG A 498 26.25 18.46 18.78
CA ARG A 498 26.95 19.42 17.91
C ARG A 498 26.04 20.56 17.44
N LEU A 499 24.77 20.27 17.16
CA LEU A 499 23.75 21.26 16.85
C LEU A 499 23.29 22.06 18.08
N GLY A 500 23.81 21.79 19.28
CA GLY A 500 23.50 22.54 20.50
C GLY A 500 22.16 22.17 21.15
N PHE A 501 21.60 20.99 20.86
CA PHE A 501 20.46 20.47 21.61
C PHE A 501 20.90 19.95 22.97
N SER A 502 20.06 20.13 23.98
CA SER A 502 20.19 19.40 25.25
C SER A 502 19.76 17.94 25.02
N VAL A 503 20.64 16.98 25.28
CA VAL A 503 20.37 15.56 25.09
C VAL A 503 20.02 14.92 26.44
N PHE A 504 18.83 14.35 26.56
CA PHE A 504 18.40 13.57 27.72
C PHE A 504 18.28 12.10 27.33
N ALA A 505 18.68 11.19 28.22
CA ALA A 505 18.64 9.76 27.96
C ALA A 505 18.21 8.93 29.18
N THR A 506 17.49 7.84 28.93
CA THR A 506 17.14 6.85 29.97
C THR A 506 18.38 6.15 30.52
N SER A 507 18.31 5.58 31.73
CA SER A 507 19.43 4.94 32.45
C SER A 507 20.38 4.12 31.55
N GLY A 508 19.84 3.17 30.77
CA GLY A 508 20.64 2.31 29.89
C GLY A 508 21.22 3.01 28.66
N THR A 509 20.51 4.00 28.12
CA THR A 509 20.98 4.80 26.97
C THR A 509 22.06 5.79 27.42
N HIS A 510 21.86 6.46 28.56
CA HIS A 510 22.80 7.40 29.16
C HIS A 510 24.14 6.74 29.49
N ALA A 511 24.12 5.55 30.10
CA ALA A 511 25.34 4.81 30.41
C ALA A 511 26.14 4.49 29.13
N PHE A 512 25.46 4.07 28.07
CA PHE A 512 26.09 3.77 26.78
C PHE A 512 26.69 5.02 26.12
N LEU A 513 25.96 6.13 26.07
CA LEU A 513 26.45 7.39 25.50
C LEU A 513 27.63 7.96 26.31
N SER A 514 27.58 7.86 27.63
CA SER A 514 28.67 8.30 28.52
C SER A 514 29.96 7.51 28.28
N ALA A 515 29.85 6.19 28.04
CA ALA A 515 31.00 5.36 27.67
C ALA A 515 31.63 5.78 26.33
N HIS A 516 30.84 6.37 25.43
CA HIS A 516 31.28 6.94 24.15
C HIS A 516 31.62 8.43 24.23
N GLN A 517 31.76 8.99 25.45
CA GLN A 517 32.12 10.40 25.69
C GLN A 517 31.12 11.41 25.11
N ILE A 518 29.85 11.02 24.94
CA ILE A 518 28.77 11.91 24.50
C ILE A 518 28.06 12.45 25.75
N SER A 519 28.12 13.77 25.94
CA SER A 519 27.44 14.44 27.05
C SER A 519 25.92 14.34 26.90
N CYS A 520 25.26 13.78 27.90
CA CYS A 520 23.81 13.73 28.00
C CYS A 520 23.36 13.71 29.46
N GLU A 521 22.18 14.25 29.74
CA GLU A 521 21.56 14.24 31.06
C GLU A 521 20.72 12.97 31.25
N LYS A 522 20.75 12.40 32.44
CA LYS A 522 19.96 11.20 32.77
C LYS A 522 18.51 11.60 33.10
N VAL A 523 17.54 10.86 32.57
CA VAL A 523 16.11 10.96 32.95
C VAL A 523 15.56 9.60 33.42
N LEU A 524 14.62 9.64 34.36
CA LEU A 524 13.94 8.47 34.91
C LEU A 524 12.72 8.06 34.05
N LYS A 525 12.50 6.76 33.86
CA LYS A 525 11.21 6.20 33.43
C LYS A 525 10.16 6.36 34.55
N VAL A 526 8.88 6.26 34.21
CA VAL A 526 7.77 6.45 35.17
C VAL A 526 7.85 5.53 36.39
N HIS A 527 8.28 4.28 36.21
CA HIS A 527 8.44 3.33 37.32
C HIS A 527 9.72 3.55 38.15
N GLU A 528 10.68 4.36 37.68
CA GLU A 528 11.96 4.62 38.36
C GLU A 528 11.88 5.80 39.35
N GLY A 529 10.85 6.67 39.29
CA GLY A 529 10.65 7.76 40.25
C GLY A 529 10.19 9.09 39.62
N ARG A 530 10.52 10.21 40.29
CA ARG A 530 10.22 11.59 39.84
C ARG A 530 11.42 12.54 40.07
N PRO A 531 11.64 13.56 39.22
CA PRO A 531 10.92 13.81 37.96
C PRO A 531 11.27 12.76 36.88
N ASN A 532 10.27 12.35 36.11
CA ASN A 532 10.43 11.35 35.03
C ASN A 532 10.09 11.91 33.65
N ILE A 533 10.19 11.05 32.63
CA ILE A 533 9.88 11.39 31.23
C ILE A 533 8.47 12.00 31.08
N ALA A 534 7.45 11.45 31.75
CA ALA A 534 6.09 11.97 31.65
C ALA A 534 6.00 13.39 32.23
N ASP A 535 6.69 13.66 33.35
CA ASP A 535 6.77 15.00 33.93
C ASP A 535 7.49 15.97 32.98
N MET A 536 8.58 15.55 32.33
CA MET A 536 9.31 16.40 31.37
C MET A 536 8.47 16.75 30.15
N ILE A 537 7.74 15.78 29.59
CA ILE A 537 6.83 15.98 28.45
C ILE A 537 5.70 16.93 28.87
N ALA A 538 5.05 16.69 30.01
CA ALA A 538 3.94 17.51 30.49
C ALA A 538 4.35 18.97 30.76
N ASN A 539 5.60 19.20 31.18
CA ASN A 539 6.15 20.54 31.44
C ASN A 539 6.77 21.20 30.19
N GLY A 540 6.61 20.62 28.99
CA GLY A 540 7.14 21.19 27.74
C GLY A 540 8.67 21.24 27.67
N ARG A 541 9.38 20.42 28.44
CA ARG A 541 10.86 20.40 28.47
C ARG A 541 11.50 19.58 27.36
N VAL A 542 10.70 18.92 26.51
CA VAL A 542 11.15 18.04 25.41
C VAL A 542 10.53 18.53 24.11
N GLN A 543 11.35 18.67 23.07
CA GLN A 543 10.93 19.14 21.74
C GLN A 543 11.03 18.05 20.66
N LEU A 544 11.82 17.01 20.89
CA LEU A 544 11.93 15.83 20.01
C LEU A 544 12.13 14.58 20.86
N ILE A 545 11.47 13.49 20.47
CA ILE A 545 11.63 12.18 21.13
C ILE A 545 12.18 11.17 20.12
N ILE A 546 13.24 10.47 20.46
CA ILE A 546 13.76 9.31 19.73
C ILE A 546 13.55 8.10 20.63
N ASN A 547 12.61 7.23 20.26
CA ASN A 547 12.26 6.04 21.02
C ASN A 547 12.12 4.80 20.14
N THR A 548 13.16 3.96 20.11
CA THR A 548 13.08 2.68 19.42
C THR A 548 12.44 1.61 20.32
N PRO A 549 11.52 0.77 19.81
CA PRO A 549 10.79 -0.20 20.61
C PRO A 549 11.66 -1.38 21.05
N SER A 550 11.61 -1.74 22.33
CA SER A 550 12.36 -2.84 22.97
C SER A 550 11.84 -4.27 22.64
N GLY A 551 11.21 -4.47 21.49
CA GLY A 551 10.63 -5.77 21.08
C GLY A 551 9.52 -6.20 22.03
N ARG A 552 9.68 -7.35 22.71
CA ARG A 552 8.70 -7.96 23.62
C ARG A 552 8.15 -7.02 24.69
N TRP A 553 8.99 -6.12 25.22
CA TRP A 553 8.64 -5.22 26.32
C TRP A 553 8.17 -3.84 25.87
N SER A 554 8.13 -3.57 24.55
CA SER A 554 7.80 -2.26 23.99
C SER A 554 6.44 -1.72 24.48
N LYS A 555 5.43 -2.60 24.60
CA LYS A 555 4.09 -2.23 25.06
C LYS A 555 4.06 -1.81 26.53
N SER A 556 4.79 -2.50 27.41
CA SER A 556 4.79 -2.20 28.85
C SER A 556 5.71 -1.04 29.20
N ASP A 557 6.85 -0.92 28.52
CA ASP A 557 7.97 -0.09 29.00
C ASP A 557 8.07 1.27 28.31
N ASP A 558 7.58 1.36 27.07
CA ASP A 558 7.86 2.50 26.19
C ASP A 558 6.57 3.11 25.57
N SER A 559 5.45 2.36 25.50
CA SER A 559 4.21 2.84 24.87
C SER A 559 3.68 4.15 25.46
N TYR A 560 3.78 4.33 26.78
CA TYR A 560 3.33 5.56 27.43
C TYR A 560 4.10 6.80 26.93
N ILE A 561 5.37 6.66 26.56
CA ILE A 561 6.21 7.75 26.06
C ILE A 561 5.68 8.22 24.72
N ARG A 562 5.41 7.28 23.80
CA ARG A 562 4.92 7.59 22.46
C ARG A 562 3.48 8.13 22.49
N LYS A 563 2.61 7.56 23.32
CA LYS A 563 1.26 8.10 23.57
C LYS A 563 1.31 9.52 24.12
N ALA A 564 2.22 9.79 25.05
CA ALA A 564 2.43 11.14 25.56
C ALA A 564 2.95 12.09 24.47
N ALA A 565 3.86 11.64 23.60
CA ALA A 565 4.35 12.44 22.48
C ALA A 565 3.22 12.88 21.55
N VAL A 566 2.36 11.94 21.12
CA VAL A 566 1.18 12.23 20.28
C VAL A 566 0.23 13.20 21.01
N LYS A 567 -0.08 12.94 22.28
CA LYS A 567 -0.97 13.79 23.10
C LYS A 567 -0.46 15.22 23.23
N HIS A 568 0.85 15.40 23.40
CA HIS A 568 1.49 16.70 23.59
C HIS A 568 1.99 17.32 22.28
N LYS A 569 1.70 16.69 21.12
CA LYS A 569 2.14 17.15 19.78
C LYS A 569 3.65 17.35 19.68
N ILE A 570 4.41 16.47 20.33
CA ILE A 570 5.87 16.43 20.22
C ILE A 570 6.22 15.45 19.10
N PRO A 571 6.99 15.86 18.07
CA PRO A 571 7.46 14.94 17.05
C PRO A 571 8.25 13.80 17.70
N TYR A 572 7.97 12.58 17.28
CA TYR A 572 8.62 11.40 17.82
C TYR A 572 9.05 10.47 16.69
N ILE A 573 10.20 9.83 16.88
CA ILE A 573 10.87 9.00 15.90
C ILE A 573 11.12 7.63 16.51
N THR A 574 10.77 6.57 15.80
CA THR A 574 10.83 5.19 16.31
C THR A 574 11.98 4.35 15.74
N THR A 575 12.80 4.91 14.86
CA THR A 575 13.96 4.24 14.25
C THR A 575 15.21 5.13 14.28
N ILE A 576 16.38 4.51 14.35
CA ILE A 576 17.66 5.26 14.27
C ILE A 576 17.88 5.86 12.88
N ALA A 577 17.44 5.17 11.83
CA ALA A 577 17.57 5.64 10.45
C ALA A 577 16.76 6.93 10.21
N ALA A 578 15.49 6.98 10.67
CA ALA A 578 14.70 8.21 10.64
C ALA A 578 15.28 9.31 11.55
N ALA A 579 15.88 8.95 12.69
CA ALA A 579 16.52 9.93 13.56
C ALA A 579 17.73 10.60 12.90
N ARG A 580 18.49 9.83 12.11
CA ARG A 580 19.59 10.33 11.27
C ARG A 580 19.08 11.21 10.13
N ALA A 581 17.98 10.84 9.48
CA ALA A 581 17.33 11.65 8.45
C ALA A 581 16.83 12.99 9.03
N ALA A 582 16.18 12.95 10.19
CA ALA A 582 15.72 14.15 10.91
C ALA A 582 16.87 15.06 11.33
N LEU A 583 17.98 14.50 11.83
CA LEU A 583 19.19 15.27 12.14
C LEU A 583 19.72 16.02 10.90
N LYS A 584 19.85 15.32 9.77
CA LYS A 584 20.26 15.93 8.48
C LYS A 584 19.27 17.00 8.01
N GLY A 585 17.97 16.76 8.21
CA GLY A 585 16.93 17.72 7.86
C GLY A 585 16.98 19.00 8.69
N ILE A 586 17.15 18.88 10.00
CA ILE A 586 17.31 20.03 10.91
C ILE A 586 18.58 20.81 10.57
N GLU A 587 19.68 20.12 10.30
CA GLU A 587 20.94 20.76 9.89
C GLU A 587 20.79 21.51 8.56
N ALA A 588 20.18 20.87 7.54
CA ALA A 588 19.94 21.49 6.24
C ALA A 588 19.04 22.73 6.37
N PHE A 589 17.95 22.64 7.12
CA PHE A 589 17.02 23.75 7.33
C PHE A 589 17.67 24.92 8.08
N ARG A 590 18.51 24.66 9.08
CA ARG A 590 19.29 25.71 9.79
C ARG A 590 20.27 26.44 8.87
N ASN A 591 20.79 25.76 7.85
CA ASN A 591 21.67 26.34 6.84
C ASN A 591 20.90 27.11 5.74
N GLY A 592 19.57 26.99 5.72
CA GLY A 592 18.67 27.72 4.82
C GLY A 592 17.44 26.90 4.45
N SER A 593 16.27 27.55 4.35
CA SER A 593 15.00 26.89 3.99
C SER A 593 14.86 26.55 2.51
N GLY A 594 15.81 26.98 1.68
CA GLY A 594 15.73 26.94 0.22
C GLY A 594 14.58 27.76 -0.35
N GLU A 595 14.42 27.73 -1.67
CA GLU A 595 13.28 28.34 -2.36
C GLU A 595 12.12 27.35 -2.51
N VAL A 596 10.91 27.88 -2.63
CA VAL A 596 9.73 27.09 -3.02
C VAL A 596 9.66 27.12 -4.54
N LYS A 597 9.72 25.93 -5.15
CA LYS A 597 9.58 25.73 -6.59
C LYS A 597 8.27 25.01 -6.88
N SER A 598 7.60 25.41 -7.95
CA SER A 598 6.50 24.66 -8.55
C SER A 598 6.99 23.33 -9.13
N LEU A 599 6.07 22.39 -9.31
CA LEU A 599 6.39 21.10 -9.93
C LEU A 599 6.97 21.26 -11.35
N GLN A 600 6.47 22.24 -12.10
CA GLN A 600 6.92 22.58 -13.46
C GLN A 600 8.34 23.15 -13.49
N GLU A 601 8.79 23.81 -12.42
CA GLU A 601 10.18 24.24 -12.29
C GLU A 601 11.10 23.04 -12.09
N TYR A 602 10.78 22.16 -11.14
CA TYR A 602 11.53 20.92 -10.94
C TYR A 602 11.58 20.07 -12.22
N HIS A 603 10.46 19.95 -12.93
CA HIS A 603 10.37 19.16 -14.16
C HIS A 603 11.21 19.72 -15.31
N ARG A 604 11.38 21.05 -15.38
CA ARG A 604 12.24 21.70 -16.39
C ARG A 604 13.73 21.51 -16.11
N GLU A 605 14.10 21.21 -14.87
CA GLU A 605 15.50 20.96 -14.47
C GLU A 605 15.97 19.53 -14.76
N ILE A 606 15.05 18.62 -15.10
CA ILE A 606 15.35 17.24 -15.48
C ILE A 606 15.94 17.23 -16.91
N THR A 607 17.20 16.82 -17.02
CA THR A 607 17.95 16.76 -18.29
C THR A 607 18.15 15.36 -18.81
#